data_AF-A0A2J8X7S6-F1
#
_entry.id   AF-A0A2J8X7S6-F1
#
_cell.length_a   1.000
_cell.length_b   1.000
_cell.length_c   1.000
_cell.angle_alpha   90.00
_cell.angle_beta   90.00
_cell.angle_gamma   90.00
#
_symmetry.space_group_name_H-M   'P 1'
#
loop_
_entity.id
_entity.type
_entity.pdbx_description
1 polymer ?
#
loop_
_entity_poly.entity_id
_entity_poly.type
_entity_poly.pdbx_seq_one_letter_code
_entity_poly.pdbx_strand_id
1 'polypeptide(L)'
;ITKREVEDDLGLSMLIDSQNNQYILTKPRDSTIPRADHHFIKDIVTIGMLSLPCGWLCTAIGLPTMFGYIICGVLLGPSGLNSIKSIVQVETLGEFGVFFTLFLVGLEFSPEKLRKVRTSSTYYCL
;
A
#
# COMPACT_ATOMS: atom_id res chain seq x y z
N ILE A 1 55.23 -19.91 -5.81
CA ILE A 1 54.83 -18.84 -6.74
C ILE A 1 53.40 -19.18 -7.15
N THR A 2 52.31 -18.62 -6.63
CA THR A 2 52.12 -17.38 -5.86
C THR A 2 50.84 -17.55 -5.05
N LYS A 3 50.96 -17.43 -3.72
CA LYS A 3 49.82 -17.11 -2.86
C LYS A 3 49.21 -15.81 -3.38
N ARG A 4 47.97 -15.87 -3.85
CA ARG A 4 47.08 -14.71 -3.91
C ARG A 4 45.98 -14.94 -2.89
N GLU A 5 46.36 -14.79 -1.62
CA GLU A 5 45.45 -14.20 -0.63
C GLU A 5 45.20 -12.76 -1.13
N VAL A 6 44.06 -12.57 -1.78
CA VAL A 6 43.39 -11.27 -1.84
C VAL A 6 42.06 -11.50 -1.16
N GLU A 7 42.15 -11.55 0.16
CA GLU A 7 41.03 -11.28 1.05
C GLU A 7 41.09 -9.77 1.30
N ASP A 8 39.93 -9.11 1.09
CA ASP A 8 39.60 -7.66 1.17
C ASP A 8 38.99 -7.25 -0.19
N ASP A 9 37.69 -7.26 -0.44
CA ASP A 9 36.59 -6.84 0.43
C ASP A 9 35.29 -7.44 -0.16
N LEU A 10 34.45 -8.02 0.71
CA LEU A 10 33.02 -8.22 0.44
C LEU A 10 32.62 -9.39 -0.51
N GLY A 11 32.99 -10.63 -0.15
CA GLY A 11 32.15 -11.86 -0.20
C GLY A 11 31.32 -12.20 -1.46
N LEU A 12 31.93 -12.26 -2.63
CA LEU A 12 31.39 -12.88 -3.84
C LEU A 12 32.40 -13.92 -4.34
N SER A 13 32.29 -15.17 -3.89
CA SER A 13 33.09 -16.27 -4.42
C SER A 13 32.60 -16.62 -5.83
N MET A 14 33.39 -16.29 -6.84
CA MET A 14 33.13 -16.68 -8.22
C MET A 14 33.64 -18.10 -8.44
N LEU A 15 32.74 -19.04 -8.68
CA LEU A 15 33.11 -20.42 -9.01
C LEU A 15 33.19 -20.53 -10.53
N ILE A 16 34.40 -20.82 -11.03
CA ILE A 16 34.63 -21.14 -12.44
C ILE A 16 34.68 -22.66 -12.57
N ASP A 17 33.68 -23.23 -13.23
CA ASP A 17 33.66 -24.68 -13.50
C ASP A 17 34.72 -25.06 -14.55
N SER A 18 35.08 -26.33 -14.65
CA SER A 18 36.07 -26.84 -15.61
C SER A 18 35.71 -26.57 -17.08
N GLN A 19 34.44 -26.30 -17.38
CA GLN A 19 33.95 -25.84 -18.68
C GLN A 19 34.05 -24.31 -18.87
N ASN A 20 34.79 -23.62 -17.99
CA ASN A 20 34.98 -22.17 -17.97
C ASN A 20 33.69 -21.35 -17.78
N ASN A 21 32.68 -21.93 -17.10
CA ASN A 21 31.46 -21.23 -16.76
C ASN A 21 31.64 -20.46 -15.45
N GLN A 22 31.39 -19.14 -15.48
CA GLN A 22 31.49 -18.27 -14.31
C GLN A 22 30.15 -18.16 -13.59
N TYR A 23 30.07 -18.70 -12.37
CA TYR A 23 28.92 -18.52 -11.47
C TYR A 23 29.30 -17.57 -10.34
N ILE A 24 28.57 -16.46 -10.21
CA ILE A 24 28.72 -15.50 -9.12
C ILE A 24 27.85 -15.97 -7.97
N LEU A 25 28.45 -16.37 -6.84
CA LEU A 25 27.69 -16.72 -5.63
C LEU A 25 27.07 -15.44 -5.07
N THR A 26 25.75 -15.28 -5.21
CA THR A 26 25.00 -14.12 -4.72
C THR A 26 25.39 -13.83 -3.29
N LYS A 27 25.85 -12.61 -3.03
CA LYS A 27 26.23 -12.12 -1.71
C LYS A 27 25.12 -12.43 -0.69
N PRO A 28 25.35 -13.29 0.31
CA PRO A 28 24.30 -13.68 1.27
C PRO A 28 23.95 -12.55 2.26
N ARG A 29 24.58 -11.38 2.15
CA ARG A 29 24.47 -10.25 3.09
C ARG A 29 23.65 -9.07 2.59
N ASP A 30 23.26 -9.05 1.31
CA ASP A 30 22.57 -7.88 0.71
C ASP A 30 21.03 -7.97 0.71
N SER A 31 20.46 -9.14 1.02
CA SER A 31 19.00 -9.35 1.02
C SER A 31 18.32 -9.06 2.36
N THR A 32 19.08 -8.78 3.43
CA THR A 32 18.55 -8.53 4.80
C THR A 32 18.58 -7.07 5.23
N ILE A 33 18.88 -6.14 4.32
CA ILE A 33 18.67 -4.72 4.59
C ILE A 33 17.24 -4.42 4.12
N PRO A 34 16.23 -4.41 5.01
CA PRO A 34 14.96 -3.82 4.66
C PRO A 34 15.25 -2.36 4.38
N ARG A 35 15.42 -2.02 3.10
CA ARG A 35 15.20 -0.66 2.64
C ARG A 35 13.71 -0.44 2.84
N ALA A 36 13.34 -0.09 4.08
CA ALA A 36 12.11 0.59 4.34
C ALA A 36 12.22 1.83 3.46
N ASP A 37 11.52 1.80 2.33
CA ASP A 37 11.51 2.89 1.38
C ASP A 37 10.97 4.08 2.14
N HIS A 38 11.86 4.91 2.64
CA HIS A 38 11.52 6.04 3.50
C HIS A 38 10.55 6.99 2.78
N HIS A 39 10.56 6.93 1.44
CA HIS A 39 9.56 7.52 0.57
C HIS A 39 8.15 6.97 0.78
N PHE A 40 7.95 5.65 0.84
CA PHE A 40 6.63 5.05 1.03
C PHE A 40 6.00 5.43 2.37
N ILE A 41 6.77 5.37 3.46
CA ILE A 41 6.31 5.80 4.79
C ILE A 41 5.96 7.28 4.81
N LYS A 42 6.76 8.13 4.16
CA LYS A 42 6.45 9.55 4.00
C LYS A 42 5.16 9.78 3.23
N ASP A 43 4.93 9.03 2.16
CA ASP A 43 3.72 9.15 1.34
C ASP A 43 2.47 8.78 2.16
N ILE A 44 2.48 7.67 2.92
CA ILE A 44 1.36 7.27 3.81
C ILE A 44 1.11 8.32 4.89
N VAL A 45 2.17 8.78 5.58
CA VAL A 45 2.03 9.77 6.65
C VAL A 45 1.47 11.08 6.09
N THR A 46 1.93 11.52 4.92
CA THR A 46 1.47 12.75 4.27
C THR A 46 0.00 12.65 3.88
N ILE A 47 -0.42 11.53 3.30
CA ILE A 47 -1.84 11.28 2.97
C ILE A 47 -2.70 11.29 4.23
N GLY A 48 -2.30 10.58 5.29
CA GLY A 48 -3.05 10.55 6.55
C GLY A 48 -3.15 11.93 7.22
N MET A 49 -2.04 12.66 7.28
CA MET A 49 -1.99 13.99 7.92
C MET A 49 -2.75 15.06 7.15
N LEU A 50 -2.84 14.98 5.82
CA LEU A 50 -3.59 15.94 5.00
C LEU A 50 -5.08 15.58 4.85
N SER A 51 -5.39 14.27 4.85
CA SER A 51 -6.76 13.77 4.69
C SER A 51 -7.64 14.12 5.88
N LEU A 52 -7.13 14.00 7.12
CA LEU A 52 -7.86 14.34 8.35
C LEU A 52 -8.35 15.80 8.42
N PRO A 53 -7.49 16.83 8.25
CA PRO A 53 -7.93 18.22 8.28
C PRO A 53 -8.83 18.56 7.08
N CYS A 54 -8.62 17.94 5.92
CA CYS A 54 -9.48 18.15 4.75
C CYS A 54 -10.89 17.59 4.99
N GLY A 55 -11.00 16.39 5.57
CA GLY A 55 -12.26 15.79 5.99
C GLY A 55 -12.98 16.64 7.06
N TRP A 56 -12.24 17.14 8.05
CA TRP A 56 -12.77 18.03 9.08
C TRP A 56 -13.30 19.35 8.47
N LEU A 57 -12.54 19.96 7.56
CA LEU A 57 -12.94 21.17 6.86
C LEU A 57 -14.20 20.97 6.02
N CYS A 58 -14.31 19.86 5.28
CA CYS A 58 -15.52 19.54 4.52
C CYS A 58 -16.73 19.32 5.42
N THR A 59 -16.53 18.70 6.59
CA THR A 59 -17.60 18.52 7.58
C THR A 59 -18.06 19.85 8.17
N ALA A 60 -17.14 20.80 8.37
CA ALA A 60 -17.47 22.15 8.83
C ALA A 60 -18.33 22.93 7.82
N ILE A 61 -18.23 22.61 6.52
CA ILE A 61 -19.04 23.19 5.44
C ILE A 61 -20.39 22.44 5.29
N GLY A 62 -20.62 21.36 6.03
CA GLY A 62 -21.85 20.56 5.98
C GLY A 62 -21.84 19.45 4.92
N LEU A 63 -20.68 19.13 4.33
CA LEU A 63 -20.53 18.00 3.41
C LEU A 63 -20.20 16.71 4.17
N PRO A 64 -20.60 15.53 3.65
CA PRO A 64 -20.14 14.26 4.19
C PRO A 64 -18.60 14.17 4.16
N THR A 65 -18.01 13.68 5.25
CA THR A 65 -16.56 13.47 5.42
C THR A 65 -15.90 12.74 4.25
N MET A 66 -16.61 11.79 3.64
CA MET A 66 -16.14 11.01 2.49
C MET A 66 -15.73 11.88 1.30
N PHE A 67 -16.44 12.98 1.04
CA PHE A 67 -16.08 13.91 -0.03
C PHE A 67 -14.75 14.61 0.26
N GLY A 68 -14.47 14.95 1.52
CA GLY A 68 -13.19 15.57 1.90
C GLY A 68 -12.00 14.64 1.67
N TYR A 69 -12.15 13.36 1.99
CA TYR A 69 -11.11 12.36 1.72
C TYR A 69 -10.86 12.16 0.22
N ILE A 70 -11.91 12.12 -0.61
CA ILE A 70 -11.79 11.97 -2.06
C ILE A 70 -11.11 13.20 -2.68
N ILE A 71 -11.56 14.41 -2.33
CA ILE A 71 -10.99 15.66 -2.84
C ILE A 71 -9.52 15.79 -2.44
N CYS A 72 -9.19 15.46 -1.18
CA CYS A 72 -7.81 15.42 -0.70
C CYS A 72 -6.96 14.44 -1.53
N GLY A 73 -7.46 13.21 -1.75
CA GLY A 73 -6.76 12.20 -2.55
C GLY A 73 -6.51 12.64 -4.00
N VAL A 74 -7.48 13.29 -4.64
CA VAL A 74 -7.33 13.83 -6.00
C VAL A 74 -6.27 14.95 -6.04
N LEU A 75 -6.25 15.83 -5.05
CA LEU A 75 -5.27 16.92 -4.94
C LEU A 75 -3.85 16.41 -4.63
N LEU A 76 -3.72 15.36 -3.81
CA LEU A 76 -2.43 14.77 -3.47
C LEU A 76 -1.91 13.82 -4.57
N GLY A 77 -2.79 13.31 -5.42
CA GLY A 77 -2.48 12.38 -6.50
C GLY A 77 -1.52 12.93 -7.55
N PRO A 78 -1.09 12.09 -8.51
CA PRO A 78 -0.15 12.48 -9.56
C PRO A 78 -0.64 13.65 -10.43
N SER A 79 -1.97 13.83 -10.53
CA SER A 79 -2.61 14.93 -11.25
C SER A 79 -2.66 16.26 -10.48
N GLY A 80 -2.38 16.27 -9.17
CA GLY A 80 -2.39 17.47 -8.32
C GLY A 80 -0.97 17.92 -7.97
N LEU A 81 -0.47 17.52 -6.80
CA LEU A 81 0.86 17.93 -6.29
C LEU A 81 2.04 17.03 -6.71
N ASN A 82 1.79 15.88 -7.37
CA ASN A 82 2.83 14.92 -7.80
C ASN A 82 3.81 14.52 -6.67
N SER A 83 3.35 14.53 -5.42
CA SER A 83 4.21 14.33 -4.24
C SER A 83 4.52 12.85 -3.97
N ILE A 84 3.69 11.96 -4.53
CA ILE A 84 3.73 10.51 -4.27
C ILE A 84 4.67 9.86 -5.28
N LYS A 85 5.81 9.37 -4.80
CA LYS A 85 6.85 8.77 -5.64
C LYS A 85 6.65 7.25 -5.78
N SER A 86 5.91 6.65 -4.85
CA SER A 86 5.60 5.21 -4.80
C SER A 86 4.14 4.92 -5.15
N ILE A 87 3.68 5.33 -6.34
CA ILE A 87 2.28 5.21 -6.79
C ILE A 87 1.74 3.77 -6.71
N VAL A 88 2.53 2.78 -7.15
CA VAL A 88 2.09 1.37 -7.22
C VAL A 88 1.80 0.78 -5.83
N GLN A 89 2.62 1.13 -4.83
CA GLN A 89 2.50 0.58 -3.49
C GLN A 89 1.35 1.23 -2.71
N VAL A 90 1.08 2.52 -2.96
CA VAL A 90 -0.06 3.23 -2.39
C VAL A 90 -1.38 2.77 -3.05
N GLU A 91 -1.37 2.53 -4.37
CA GLU A 91 -2.52 2.00 -5.11
C GLU A 91 -2.98 0.64 -4.58
N THR A 92 -2.07 -0.33 -4.50
CA THR A 92 -2.37 -1.67 -3.95
C THR A 92 -2.91 -1.59 -2.52
N LEU A 93 -2.36 -0.72 -1.66
CA LEU A 93 -2.87 -0.50 -0.31
C LEU A 93 -4.30 0.09 -0.32
N GLY A 94 -4.60 0.98 -1.26
CA GLY A 94 -5.95 1.53 -1.48
C GLY A 94 -6.95 0.46 -1.89
N GLU A 95 -6.58 -0.43 -2.81
CA GLU A 95 -7.41 -1.58 -3.21
C GLU A 95 -7.71 -2.49 -2.01
N PHE A 96 -6.69 -2.83 -1.21
CA PHE A 96 -6.88 -3.57 0.03
C PHE A 96 -7.83 -2.86 1.01
N GLY A 97 -7.72 -1.54 1.15
CA GLY A 97 -8.62 -0.74 1.98
C GLY A 97 -10.09 -0.85 1.54
N VAL A 98 -10.35 -0.81 0.23
CA VAL A 98 -11.71 -1.01 -0.32
C VAL A 98 -12.20 -2.43 -0.09
N PHE A 99 -11.35 -3.45 -0.32
CA PHE A 99 -11.69 -4.84 -0.04
C PHE A 99 -12.06 -5.05 1.44
N PHE A 100 -11.28 -4.51 2.36
CA PHE A 100 -11.58 -4.58 3.79
C PHE A 100 -12.87 -3.84 4.15
N THR A 101 -13.12 -2.68 3.54
CA THR A 101 -14.37 -1.93 3.77
C THR A 101 -15.59 -2.73 3.32
N LEU A 102 -15.54 -3.30 2.12
CA LEU A 102 -16.61 -4.17 1.60
C LEU A 102 -16.80 -5.42 2.46
N PHE A 103 -15.70 -6.00 2.94
CA PHE A 103 -15.74 -7.15 3.83
C PHE A 103 -16.37 -6.80 5.18
N LEU A 104 -15.96 -5.69 5.81
CA LEU A 104 -16.53 -5.21 7.08
C LEU A 104 -18.03 -4.93 6.94
N VAL A 105 -18.44 -4.26 5.87
CA VAL A 105 -19.85 -4.04 5.55
C VAL A 105 -20.57 -5.39 5.38
N GLY A 106 -19.95 -6.35 4.70
CA GLY A 106 -20.47 -7.72 4.57
C GLY A 106 -20.64 -8.45 5.91
N LEU A 107 -19.74 -8.24 6.88
CA LEU A 107 -19.85 -8.77 8.24
C LEU A 107 -20.93 -8.06 9.08
N GLU A 108 -21.12 -6.76 8.87
CA GLU A 108 -22.15 -5.97 9.55
C GLU A 108 -23.57 -6.32 9.08
N PHE A 109 -23.72 -6.76 7.83
CA PHE A 109 -24.98 -7.28 7.30
C PHE A 109 -25.35 -8.64 7.92
N SER A 110 -26.04 -8.61 9.07
CA SER A 110 -26.72 -9.80 9.59
C SER A 110 -27.80 -10.27 8.59
N PRO A 111 -27.85 -11.56 8.23
CA PRO A 111 -28.88 -12.12 7.33
C PRO A 111 -30.31 -11.91 7.87
N GLU A 112 -30.47 -11.66 9.16
CA GLU A 112 -31.74 -11.37 9.81
C GLU A 112 -32.31 -9.99 9.43
N LYS A 113 -31.43 -8.97 9.31
CA LYS A 113 -31.81 -7.62 8.87
C LYS A 113 -32.21 -7.60 7.39
N LEU A 114 -31.50 -8.35 6.56
CA LEU A 114 -31.81 -8.57 5.14
C LEU A 114 -33.19 -9.24 4.94
N ARG A 115 -33.52 -10.23 5.76
CA ARG A 115 -34.84 -10.89 5.73
C ARG A 115 -35.98 -9.93 6.12
N LYS A 116 -35.74 -9.03 7.08
CA LYS A 116 -36.73 -8.05 7.55
C LYS A 116 -37.04 -6.97 6.52
N VAL A 117 -36.01 -6.46 5.81
CA VAL A 117 -36.18 -5.53 4.68
C VAL A 117 -36.95 -6.20 3.53
N ARG A 118 -36.63 -7.46 3.21
CA ARG A 118 -37.35 -8.24 2.18
C ARG A 118 -38.83 -8.41 2.48
N THR A 119 -39.22 -8.67 3.74
CA THR A 119 -40.64 -8.77 4.10
C THR A 119 -41.32 -7.41 4.19
N SER A 120 -40.66 -6.37 4.71
CA SER A 120 -41.23 -5.01 4.76
C SER A 120 -41.52 -4.45 3.36
N SER A 121 -40.73 -4.81 2.35
CA SER A 121 -41.01 -4.42 0.97
C SER A 121 -42.28 -5.07 0.40
N THR A 122 -42.71 -6.23 0.92
CA THR A 122 -43.99 -6.86 0.55
C THR A 122 -45.18 -6.20 1.27
N TYR A 123 -45.00 -5.71 2.51
CA TYR A 123 -46.06 -5.04 3.28
C TYR A 123 -46.33 -3.59 2.86
N TYR A 124 -45.41 -2.91 2.15
CA TYR A 124 -45.66 -1.56 1.63
C TYR A 124 -46.33 -1.55 0.25
N CYS A 125 -46.52 -2.72 -0.36
CA CYS A 125 -47.13 -2.91 -1.69
C CYS A 125 -48.49 -3.65 -1.64
N LEU A 126 -49.02 -3.95 -0.44
CA LEU A 126 -50.27 -4.66 -0.19
C LEU A 126 -51.16 -3.79 0.71
#